data_AF-A0A6J4JRQ5-F1
#
_entry.id   AF-A0A6J4JRQ5-F1
#
_cell.length_a   1.000
_cell.length_b   1.000
_cell.length_c   1.000
_cell.angle_alpha   90.00
_cell.angle_beta   90.00
_cell.angle_gamma   90.00
#
_symmetry.space_group_name_H-M   'P 1'
#
loop_
_entity.id
_entity.type
_entity.pdbx_description
1 polymer ?
#
loop_
_entity_poly.entity_id
_entity_poly.type
_entity_poly.pdbx_seq_one_letter_code
_entity_poly.pdbx_strand_id
1 'polypeptide(L)' 'MKVNGKGQGEVLTQEELRKLFTSGLVSLRDRALFGICLFAGCRVSEALAL' A
#
# COMPACT_ATOMS: atom_id res chain seq x y z
N MET A 1 -4.08 -0.12 -10.47
CA MET A 1 -4.34 -0.33 -11.91
C MET A 1 -5.14 0.87 -12.39
N LYS A 2 -4.59 1.73 -13.26
CA LYS A 2 -5.33 2.88 -13.82
C LYS A 2 -6.11 2.38 -15.03
N VAL A 3 -7.40 2.12 -14.85
CA VAL A 3 -8.33 1.79 -15.94
C VAL A 3 -9.42 2.86 -15.89
N ASN A 4 -9.58 3.62 -16.98
CA ASN A 4 -10.54 4.73 -17.18
C ASN A 4 -10.11 6.19 -16.90
N GLY A 5 -8.84 6.55 -17.07
CA GLY A 5 -8.46 7.90 -17.54
C GLY A 5 -8.81 9.11 -16.66
N LYS A 6 -9.28 8.95 -15.42
CA LYS A 6 -9.39 10.05 -14.46
C LYS A 6 -8.05 10.15 -13.74
N GLY A 7 -7.36 11.27 -13.80
CA GLY A 7 -5.97 11.45 -13.32
C GLY A 7 -5.70 11.19 -11.84
N GLN A 8 -6.62 10.57 -11.09
CA GLN A 8 -6.51 10.24 -9.68
C GLN A 8 -6.46 8.73 -9.50
N GLY A 9 -5.59 8.26 -8.60
CA GLY A 9 -5.60 6.87 -8.17
C GLY A 9 -6.84 6.59 -7.33
N GLU A 10 -7.43 5.42 -7.53
CA GLU A 10 -8.51 4.94 -6.67
C GLU A 10 -7.99 4.68 -5.26
N VAL A 11 -8.75 5.11 -4.25
CA VAL A 11 -8.45 4.81 -2.84
C VAL A 11 -8.98 3.42 -2.54
N LEU A 12 -8.11 2.53 -2.07
CA LEU A 12 -8.48 1.16 -1.74
C LEU A 12 -9.53 1.14 -0.63
N THR A 13 -10.55 0.31 -0.81
CA THR A 13 -11.50 -0.06 0.24
C THR A 13 -10.81 -0.92 1.32
N GLN A 14 -11.44 -1.05 2.49
CA GLN A 14 -10.90 -1.92 3.56
C GLN A 14 -10.74 -3.38 3.12
N GLU A 15 -11.64 -3.88 2.28
CA GLU A 15 -11.56 -5.27 1.78
C GLU A 15 -10.40 -5.47 0.80
N GLU A 16 -10.20 -4.53 -0.12
CA GLU A 16 -9.07 -4.55 -1.05
C GLU A 16 -7.75 -4.41 -0.32
N LEU A 17 -7.71 -3.56 0.71
CA LEU A 17 -6.54 -3.41 1.55
C LEU A 17 -6.20 -4.71 2.29
N ARG A 18 -7.21 -5.40 2.86
CA ARG A 18 -7.02 -6.73 3.48
C ARG A 18 -6.52 -7.76 2.48
N LYS A 19 -7.07 -7.80 1.27
CA LYS A 19 -6.61 -8.69 0.19
C LYS A 19 -5.17 -8.39 -0.22
N LEU A 20 -4.82 -7.11 -0.41
CA LEU A 20 -3.47 -6.67 -0.73
C LEU A 20 -2.47 -7.10 0.34
N PHE A 21 -2.80 -6.91 1.61
CA PHE A 21 -1.91 -7.25 2.72
C PHE A 21 -1.74 -8.76 2.91
N THR A 22 -2.81 -9.54 2.71
CA THR A 22 -2.82 -10.98 2.99
C THR A 22 -2.21 -11.80 1.85
N SER A 23 -2.58 -11.48 0.60
CA SER A 23 -2.22 -12.28 -0.58
C SER A 23 -1.58 -11.49 -1.70
N GLY A 24 -1.68 -10.16 -1.71
CA GLY A 24 -1.10 -9.32 -2.77
C GLY A 24 0.41 -9.04 -2.58
N LEU A 25 0.83 -8.76 -1.36
CA LEU A 25 2.23 -8.57 -1.00
C LEU A 25 2.83 -9.92 -0.62
N VAL A 26 3.81 -10.40 -1.38
CA VAL A 26 4.38 -11.76 -1.18
C VAL A 26 5.59 -11.74 -0.25
N SER A 27 6.44 -10.70 -0.34
CA SER A 27 7.62 -10.61 0.51
C SER A 27 7.29 -10.00 1.88
N LEU A 28 7.96 -10.49 2.93
CA LEU A 28 7.85 -9.92 4.28
C LEU A 28 8.28 -8.45 4.32
N ARG A 29 9.31 -8.09 3.54
CA ARG A 29 9.79 -6.71 3.41
C ARG A 29 8.70 -5.79 2.88
N ASP A 30 8.03 -6.18 1.80
CA ASP A 30 7.04 -5.30 1.16
C ASP A 30 5.79 -5.19 2.03
N ARG A 31 5.41 -6.27 2.75
CA ARG A 31 4.35 -6.21 3.79
C ARG A 31 4.71 -5.26 4.92
N ALA A 32 5.94 -5.33 5.43
CA ALA A 32 6.40 -4.46 6.50
C ALA A 32 6.42 -2.99 6.06
N LEU A 33 7.01 -2.69 4.89
CA LEU A 33 7.06 -1.33 4.33
C LEU A 33 5.66 -0.76 4.10
N PHE A 34 4.77 -1.55 3.49
CA PHE A 34 3.39 -1.12 3.29
C PHE A 34 2.65 -0.91 4.61
N GLY A 35 2.85 -1.78 5.59
CA GLY A 35 2.27 -1.65 6.93
C GLY A 35 2.72 -0.37 7.63
N ILE A 36 4.02 -0.04 7.57
CA ILE A 36 4.55 1.21 8.12
C ILE A 36 3.87 2.41 7.46
N CYS A 37 3.84 2.45 6.11
CA CYS A 37 3.21 3.56 5.39
C CYS A 37 1.72 3.69 5.73
N LEU A 38 1.00 2.58 5.85
CA LEU A 38 -0.43 2.54 6.13
C LEU A 38 -0.76 3.04 7.54
N PHE A 39 -0.06 2.56 8.56
CA PHE A 39 -0.40 2.83 9.96
C PHE A 39 0.29 4.09 10.52
N ALA A 40 1.46 4.46 9.99
CA ALA A 40 2.17 5.68 10.39
C ALA A 40 1.85 6.88 9.49
N GLY A 41 1.22 6.67 8.33
CA GLY A 41 0.87 7.74 7.39
C GLY A 41 2.05 8.40 6.69
N CYS A 42 3.17 7.67 6.53
CA CYS A 42 4.39 8.19 5.91
C CYS A 42 4.57 7.72 4.46
N ARG A 43 5.47 8.37 3.74
CA ARG A 43 5.91 7.98 2.40
C ARG A 43 6.92 6.84 2.48
N VAL A 44 7.07 6.12 1.38
CA VAL A 44 8.05 5.02 1.27
C VAL A 44 9.47 5.50 1.57
N SER A 45 9.86 6.69 1.09
CA SER A 45 11.18 7.27 1.38
C SER A 45 11.43 7.51 2.87
N GLU A 46 10.38 7.87 3.62
CA GLU A 46 10.46 8.09 5.06
C GLU A 46 10.55 6.76 5.81
N ALA A 47 9.77 5.75 5.37
CA ALA A 47 9.85 4.39 5.92
C ALA A 47 11.22 3.73 5.70
N LEU A 48 11.91 4.04 4.60
CA LEU A 48 13.24 3.52 4.29
C LEU A 48 14.36 4.23 5.06
N ALA A 49 14.07 5.36 5.72
CA ALA A 49 15.03 6.11 6.52
C ALA A 49 15.01 5.75 8.01
N LEU A 50 14.19 4.77 8.40
CA LEU A 50 14.14 4.15 9.73
C LEU A 50 15.29 3.16 9.91
#